data_AF-A0AAE8F7P2-F1
#
_entry.id   AF-A0AAE8F7P2-F1
#
_cell.length_a   1.000
_cell.length_b   1.000
_cell.length_c   1.000
_cell.angle_alpha   90.00
_cell.angle_beta   90.00
_cell.angle_gamma   90.00
#
_symmetry.space_group_name_H-M   'P 1'
#
loop_
_entity.id
_entity.type
_entity.pdbx_description
1 polymer ?
#
loop_
_entity_poly.entity_id
_entity_poly.type
_entity_poly.pdbx_seq_one_letter_code
_entity_poly.pdbx_strand_id
1 'polypeptide(L)'
;MDAAKASLLAINTEIKRLAQAAANGDFSQRGDAARFKHDSARMINNLNAMMDVSDRNLGKLSELLASLAEGDLTARLDGHYNGVFARMRDDANATATQLAGIVGRIQQAASSITGSASEIAAGNNDLSQRTEQQAANLEETAASMEELTSTVKQNA
;
A
#
# COMPACT_ATOMS: atom_id res chain seq x y z
N MET A 1 -60.75 -4.76 -9.37
CA MET A 1 -59.69 -5.28 -8.46
C MET A 1 -58.41 -5.68 -9.21
N ASP A 2 -58.45 -5.97 -10.51
CA ASP A 2 -57.27 -6.42 -11.26
C ASP A 2 -56.17 -5.37 -11.46
N ALA A 3 -56.51 -4.10 -11.71
CA ALA A 3 -55.50 -3.07 -11.97
C ALA A 3 -54.59 -2.78 -10.75
N ALA A 4 -55.18 -2.71 -9.55
CA ALA A 4 -54.43 -2.50 -8.31
C ALA A 4 -53.53 -3.72 -8.01
N LYS A 5 -54.06 -4.93 -8.17
CA LYS A 5 -53.29 -6.17 -8.01
C LYS A 5 -52.14 -6.27 -9.01
N ALA A 6 -52.39 -5.95 -10.28
CA ALA A 6 -51.36 -5.93 -11.32
C ALA A 6 -50.26 -4.90 -11.02
N SER A 7 -50.63 -3.69 -10.57
CA SER A 7 -49.67 -2.66 -10.17
C SER A 7 -48.81 -3.10 -8.96
N LEU A 8 -49.43 -3.74 -7.96
CA LEU A 8 -48.73 -4.27 -6.79
C LEU A 8 -47.77 -5.42 -7.14
N LEU A 9 -48.17 -6.31 -8.06
CA LEU A 9 -47.30 -7.36 -8.58
C LEU A 9 -46.13 -6.77 -9.35
N ALA A 10 -46.37 -5.77 -10.21
CA ALA A 10 -45.31 -5.11 -10.98
C ALA A 10 -44.26 -4.45 -10.09
N ILE A 11 -44.67 -3.73 -9.04
CA ILE A 11 -43.71 -3.11 -8.11
C ILE A 11 -42.96 -4.17 -7.30
N ASN A 12 -43.63 -5.24 -6.85
CA ASN A 12 -42.95 -6.31 -6.10
C ASN A 12 -41.88 -7.00 -6.95
N THR A 13 -42.16 -7.22 -8.23
CA THR A 13 -41.19 -7.75 -9.20
C THR A 13 -40.00 -6.80 -9.38
N GLU A 14 -40.25 -5.50 -9.53
CA GLU A 14 -39.18 -4.50 -9.70
C GLU A 14 -38.28 -4.40 -8.46
N ILE A 15 -38.87 -4.36 -7.28
CA ILE A 15 -38.13 -4.34 -6.01
C ILE A 15 -37.29 -5.61 -5.84
N LYS A 16 -37.87 -6.78 -6.14
CA LYS A 16 -37.14 -8.06 -6.09
C LYS A 16 -35.95 -8.08 -7.05
N ARG A 17 -36.12 -7.53 -8.26
CA ARG A 17 -35.03 -7.44 -9.25
C ARG A 17 -33.88 -6.59 -8.71
N LEU A 18 -34.16 -5.40 -8.18
CA LEU A 18 -33.14 -4.52 -7.61
C LEU A 18 -32.49 -5.10 -6.36
N ALA A 19 -33.28 -5.70 -5.47
CA ALA A 19 -32.77 -6.35 -4.27
C ALA A 19 -31.86 -7.54 -4.62
N GLN A 20 -32.21 -8.33 -5.64
CA GLN A 20 -31.37 -9.43 -6.11
C GLN A 20 -30.08 -8.93 -6.75
N ALA A 21 -30.13 -7.84 -7.52
CA ALA A 21 -28.94 -7.22 -8.09
C ALA A 21 -27.99 -6.76 -6.97
N ALA A 22 -28.51 -6.02 -5.98
CA ALA A 22 -27.76 -5.59 -4.80
C ALA A 22 -27.17 -6.77 -4.01
N ALA A 23 -27.95 -7.83 -3.81
CA ALA A 23 -27.48 -9.04 -3.12
C ALA A 23 -26.34 -9.74 -3.88
N ASN A 24 -26.29 -9.59 -5.20
CA ASN A 24 -25.21 -10.07 -6.05
C ASN A 24 -24.07 -9.05 -6.22
N GLY A 25 -24.13 -7.91 -5.53
CA GLY A 25 -23.13 -6.83 -5.61
C GLY A 25 -23.29 -5.88 -6.80
N ASP A 26 -24.31 -6.04 -7.64
CA ASP A 26 -24.59 -5.11 -8.74
C ASP A 26 -25.48 -3.95 -8.25
N PHE A 27 -24.82 -2.89 -7.78
CA PHE A 27 -25.47 -1.66 -7.38
C PHE A 27 -25.69 -0.68 -8.53
N SER A 28 -25.28 -0.99 -9.77
CA SER A 28 -25.44 -0.12 -10.93
C SER A 28 -26.88 -0.10 -11.49
N GLN A 29 -27.66 -1.13 -11.15
CA GLN A 29 -29.05 -1.27 -11.61
C GLN A 29 -29.95 -0.16 -11.07
N ARG A 30 -30.89 0.30 -11.89
CA ARG A 30 -31.94 1.26 -11.52
C ARG A 30 -33.31 0.74 -11.93
N GLY A 31 -34.32 1.03 -11.11
CA GLY A 31 -35.70 0.76 -11.41
C GLY A 31 -36.37 1.92 -12.15
N ASP A 32 -37.35 1.58 -12.98
CA ASP A 32 -38.12 2.57 -13.73
C ASP A 32 -39.30 3.09 -12.89
N ALA A 33 -39.08 4.23 -12.22
CA ALA A 33 -40.10 4.86 -11.38
C ALA A 33 -41.27 5.43 -12.19
N ALA A 34 -41.07 5.76 -13.48
CA ALA A 34 -42.11 6.38 -14.32
C ALA A 34 -43.26 5.41 -14.65
N ARG A 35 -43.01 4.10 -14.53
CA ARG A 35 -44.03 3.05 -14.68
C ARG A 35 -45.04 2.98 -13.53
N PHE A 36 -44.76 3.67 -12.42
CA PHE A 36 -45.55 3.62 -11.21
C PHE A 36 -46.15 4.99 -10.87
N LYS A 37 -47.19 5.02 -10.03
CA LYS A 37 -47.85 6.25 -9.59
C LYS A 37 -47.72 6.42 -8.08
N HIS A 38 -47.73 7.68 -7.63
CA HIS A 38 -47.75 8.07 -6.22
C HIS A 38 -46.67 7.37 -5.38
N ASP A 39 -47.07 6.65 -4.32
CA ASP A 39 -46.17 6.00 -3.37
C ASP A 39 -45.25 4.94 -3.99
N SER A 40 -45.75 4.20 -4.97
CA SER A 40 -44.97 3.20 -5.67
C SER A 40 -43.80 3.82 -6.43
N ALA A 41 -44.00 4.98 -7.08
CA ALA A 41 -42.93 5.72 -7.74
C ALA A 41 -41.92 6.29 -6.72
N ARG A 42 -42.41 6.81 -5.58
CA ARG A 42 -41.54 7.29 -4.49
C ARG A 42 -40.65 6.18 -3.95
N MET A 43 -41.19 4.96 -3.78
CA MET A 43 -40.43 3.81 -3.30
C MET A 43 -39.30 3.42 -4.26
N ILE A 44 -39.57 3.37 -5.57
CA ILE A 44 -38.54 3.07 -6.57
C ILE A 44 -37.48 4.17 -6.61
N ASN A 45 -37.87 5.45 -6.52
CA ASN A 45 -36.90 6.55 -6.45
C ASN A 45 -36.00 6.46 -5.20
N ASN A 46 -36.56 6.12 -4.04
CA ASN A 46 -35.77 5.92 -2.82
C ASN A 46 -34.80 4.74 -2.95
N LEU A 47 -35.24 3.63 -3.55
CA LEU A 47 -34.37 2.49 -3.84
C LEU A 47 -33.25 2.88 -4.82
N ASN A 48 -33.57 3.61 -5.89
CA ASN A 48 -32.59 4.12 -6.84
C ASN A 48 -31.54 5.00 -6.16
N ALA A 49 -31.96 5.90 -5.26
CA ALA A 49 -31.03 6.74 -4.50
C ALA A 49 -30.12 5.91 -3.57
N MET A 50 -30.66 4.87 -2.91
CA MET A 50 -29.88 3.95 -2.08
C MET A 50 -28.86 3.16 -2.90
N MET A 51 -29.28 2.64 -4.06
CA MET A 51 -28.40 1.93 -5.00
C MET A 51 -27.29 2.86 -5.48
N ASP A 52 -27.62 4.10 -5.83
CA ASP A 52 -26.67 5.09 -6.33
C ASP A 52 -25.61 5.50 -5.31
N VAL A 53 -26.00 5.71 -4.05
CA VAL A 53 -25.05 6.01 -2.98
C VAL A 53 -24.13 4.80 -2.73
N SER A 54 -24.69 3.59 -2.75
CA SER A 54 -23.90 2.36 -2.54
C SER A 54 -22.90 2.13 -3.67
N ASP A 55 -23.36 2.24 -4.92
CA ASP A 55 -22.57 2.06 -6.14
C ASP A 55 -21.36 3.01 -6.16
N ARG A 56 -21.61 4.32 -6.00
CA ARG A 56 -20.54 5.32 -6.00
C ARG A 56 -19.54 5.13 -4.86
N ASN A 57 -20.01 4.82 -3.66
CA ASN A 57 -19.11 4.70 -2.51
C ASN A 57 -18.28 3.42 -2.55
N LEU A 58 -18.89 2.29 -2.93
CA LEU A 58 -18.18 1.02 -3.09
C LEU A 58 -17.20 1.08 -4.28
N GLY A 59 -17.58 1.75 -5.37
CA GLY A 59 -16.70 1.98 -6.51
C GLY A 59 -15.42 2.73 -6.11
N LYS A 60 -15.56 3.87 -5.43
CA LYS A 60 -14.40 4.64 -4.95
C LYS A 60 -13.54 3.88 -3.95
N LEU A 61 -14.14 3.06 -3.08
CA LEU A 61 -13.39 2.20 -2.17
C LEU A 61 -12.59 1.15 -2.95
N SER A 62 -13.19 0.54 -3.97
CA SER A 62 -12.52 -0.41 -4.86
C SER A 62 -11.34 0.24 -5.60
N GLU A 63 -11.49 1.47 -6.09
CA GLU A 63 -10.42 2.22 -6.74
C GLU A 63 -9.24 2.50 -5.79
N LEU A 64 -9.52 2.89 -4.54
CA LEU A 64 -8.50 3.06 -3.52
C LEU A 64 -7.75 1.74 -3.26
N LEU A 65 -8.48 0.65 -3.05
CA LEU A 65 -7.87 -0.67 -2.80
C LEU A 65 -7.01 -1.14 -3.98
N ALA A 66 -7.42 -0.87 -5.22
CA ALA A 66 -6.62 -1.14 -6.40
C ALA A 66 -5.32 -0.33 -6.41
N SER A 67 -5.39 0.97 -6.09
CA SER A 67 -4.20 1.84 -5.98
C SER A 67 -3.22 1.32 -4.92
N LEU A 68 -3.74 0.91 -3.76
CA LEU A 68 -2.92 0.30 -2.70
C LEU A 68 -2.27 -1.02 -3.15
N ALA A 69 -2.99 -1.85 -3.90
CA ALA A 69 -2.46 -3.10 -4.44
C ALA A 69 -1.35 -2.88 -5.48
N GLU A 70 -1.40 -1.77 -6.22
CA GLU A 70 -0.34 -1.32 -7.14
C GLU A 70 0.84 -0.65 -6.41
N GLY A 71 0.74 -0.48 -5.10
CA GLY A 71 1.79 0.11 -4.26
C GLY A 71 1.70 1.63 -4.10
N ASP A 72 0.66 2.27 -4.64
CA ASP A 72 0.39 3.68 -4.38
C ASP A 72 -0.26 3.85 -2.99
N LEU A 73 0.59 4.03 -1.98
CA LEU A 73 0.17 4.28 -0.59
C LEU A 73 -0.16 5.77 -0.33
N THR A 74 -0.15 6.61 -1.36
CA THR A 74 -0.51 8.04 -1.28
C THR A 74 -1.98 8.30 -1.60
N ALA A 75 -2.64 7.38 -2.31
CA ALA A 75 -4.05 7.45 -2.63
C ALA A 75 -4.93 7.58 -1.38
N ARG A 76 -5.97 8.41 -1.45
CA ARG A 76 -6.91 8.66 -0.35
C ARG A 76 -8.34 8.65 -0.85
N LEU A 77 -9.25 8.20 0.01
CA LEU A 77 -10.68 8.32 -0.22
C LEU A 77 -11.16 9.69 0.28
N ASP A 78 -11.36 10.62 -0.66
CA ASP A 78 -11.75 12.00 -0.36
C ASP A 78 -13.25 12.26 -0.59
N GLY A 79 -13.79 13.17 0.22
CA GLY A 79 -15.17 13.65 0.10
C GLY A 79 -15.99 13.49 1.37
N HIS A 80 -17.25 13.90 1.26
CA HIS A 80 -18.23 13.84 2.34
C HIS A 80 -19.00 12.52 2.26
N TYR A 81 -18.80 11.69 3.28
CA TYR A 81 -19.50 10.43 3.47
C TYR A 81 -20.27 10.48 4.78
N ASN A 82 -21.30 9.65 4.91
CA ASN A 82 -22.13 9.59 6.11
C ASN A 82 -22.25 8.15 6.61
N GLY A 83 -22.46 7.99 7.92
CA GLY A 83 -22.68 6.69 8.54
C GLY A 83 -21.55 5.69 8.26
N VAL A 84 -21.92 4.48 7.83
CA VAL A 84 -20.95 3.40 7.56
C VAL A 84 -19.92 3.76 6.50
N PHE A 85 -20.30 4.55 5.48
CA PHE A 85 -19.36 4.94 4.43
C PHE A 85 -18.32 5.95 4.92
N ALA A 86 -18.65 6.78 5.91
CA ALA A 86 -17.67 7.66 6.55
C ALA A 86 -16.63 6.85 7.33
N ARG A 87 -17.09 5.83 8.07
CA ARG A 87 -16.19 4.92 8.77
C ARG A 87 -15.30 4.14 7.80
N MET A 88 -15.84 3.60 6.72
CA MET A 88 -15.06 2.91 5.69
C MET A 88 -13.98 3.81 5.08
N ARG A 89 -14.30 5.09 4.82
CA ARG A 89 -13.32 6.08 4.38
C ARG A 89 -12.18 6.24 5.38
N ASP A 90 -12.54 6.47 6.64
CA ASP A 90 -11.57 6.72 7.70
C ASP A 90 -10.66 5.51 7.92
N ASP A 91 -11.24 4.31 7.96
CA ASP A 91 -10.51 3.05 8.12
C ASP A 91 -9.57 2.81 6.92
N ALA A 92 -10.05 2.99 5.69
CA ALA A 92 -9.23 2.78 4.49
C ALA A 92 -8.05 3.77 4.40
N ASN A 93 -8.30 5.05 4.71
CA ASN A 93 -7.24 6.08 4.77
C ASN A 93 -6.24 5.81 5.89
N ALA A 94 -6.70 5.31 7.05
CA ALA A 94 -5.83 4.90 8.14
C ALA A 94 -4.94 3.71 7.73
N THR A 95 -5.50 2.70 7.06
CA THR A 95 -4.74 1.56 6.52
C THR A 95 -3.67 2.04 5.54
N ALA A 96 -4.02 2.89 4.58
CA ALA A 96 -3.06 3.44 3.62
C ALA A 96 -1.93 4.22 4.32
N THR A 97 -2.26 5.01 5.33
CA THR A 97 -1.30 5.77 6.13
C THR A 97 -0.36 4.85 6.93
N GLN A 98 -0.89 3.79 7.54
CA GLN A 98 -0.08 2.82 8.30
C GLN A 98 0.89 2.05 7.40
N LEU A 99 0.42 1.59 6.24
CA LEU A 99 1.27 0.94 5.25
C LEU A 99 2.38 1.88 4.77
N ALA A 100 2.04 3.13 4.43
CA ALA A 100 3.03 4.13 4.03
C ALA A 100 4.09 4.35 5.12
N GLY A 101 3.66 4.43 6.38
CA GLY A 101 4.57 4.56 7.52
C GLY A 101 5.48 3.35 7.73
N ILE A 102 4.98 2.13 7.53
CA ILE A 102 5.79 0.90 7.58
C ILE A 102 6.85 0.91 6.48
N VAL A 103 6.45 1.20 5.23
CA VAL A 103 7.38 1.27 4.09
C VAL A 103 8.43 2.36 4.31
N GLY A 104 8.03 3.54 4.79
CA GLY A 104 8.96 4.62 5.12
C GLY A 104 10.01 4.21 6.16
N ARG A 105 9.63 3.48 7.21
CA ARG A 105 10.59 2.96 8.20
C ARG A 105 11.54 1.92 7.60
N ILE A 106 11.05 1.06 6.71
CA ILE A 106 11.90 0.08 6.00
C ILE A 106 12.93 0.81 5.13
N GLN A 107 12.51 1.84 4.38
CA GLN A 107 13.42 2.65 3.57
C GLN A 107 14.49 3.36 4.41
N GLN A 108 14.09 3.94 5.55
CA GLN A 108 15.03 4.56 6.50
C GLN A 108 16.05 3.54 7.03
N ALA A 109 15.59 2.36 7.46
CA ALA A 109 16.48 1.31 7.94
C ALA A 109 17.47 0.83 6.86
N ALA A 110 17.00 0.65 5.62
CA ALA A 110 17.84 0.27 4.49
C ALA A 110 18.89 1.36 4.17
N SER A 111 18.52 2.64 4.24
CA SER A 111 19.45 3.75 4.07
C SER A 111 20.54 3.75 5.16
N SER A 112 20.16 3.53 6.42
CA SER A 112 21.13 3.43 7.53
C SER A 112 22.09 2.26 7.35
N ILE A 113 21.58 1.07 6.95
CA ILE A 113 22.41 -0.10 6.66
C ILE A 113 23.41 0.20 5.53
N THR A 114 22.96 0.87 4.47
CA THR A 114 23.81 1.24 3.33
C THR A 114 24.92 2.22 3.76
N GLY A 115 24.60 3.18 4.63
CA GLY A 115 25.57 4.08 5.23
C GLY A 115 26.63 3.33 6.05
N SER A 116 26.20 2.49 6.99
CA SER A 116 27.12 1.69 7.81
C SER A 116 27.98 0.73 6.99
N ALA A 117 27.42 0.12 5.94
CA ALA A 117 28.18 -0.74 5.03
C ALA A 117 29.28 0.04 4.29
N SER A 118 29.00 1.30 3.92
CA SER A 118 29.98 2.18 3.27
C SER A 118 31.12 2.57 4.23
N GLU A 119 30.80 2.85 5.49
CA GLU A 119 31.79 3.11 6.54
C GLU A 119 32.69 1.90 6.82
N ILE A 120 32.10 0.70 6.90
CA ILE A 120 32.87 -0.55 7.05
C ILE A 120 33.81 -0.75 5.87
N ALA A 121 33.34 -0.55 4.63
CA ALA A 121 34.16 -0.70 3.45
C ALA A 121 35.35 0.28 3.45
N ALA A 122 35.12 1.55 3.84
CA ALA A 122 36.19 2.53 3.99
C ALA A 122 37.21 2.13 5.08
N GLY A 123 36.74 1.68 6.24
CA GLY A 123 37.60 1.22 7.32
C GLY A 123 38.41 -0.02 6.96
N ASN A 124 37.83 -0.94 6.19
CA ASN A 124 38.54 -2.13 5.72
C ASN A 124 39.65 -1.78 4.72
N ASN A 125 39.42 -0.78 3.85
CA ASN A 125 40.46 -0.29 2.93
C ASN A 125 41.63 0.37 3.69
N ASP A 126 41.35 1.20 4.70
CA ASP A 126 42.40 1.78 5.58
C ASP A 126 43.20 0.68 6.29
N LEU A 127 42.51 -0.32 6.84
CA LEU A 127 43.16 -1.44 7.51
C LEU A 127 44.03 -2.27 6.55
N SER A 128 43.55 -2.53 5.33
CA SER A 128 44.33 -3.21 4.29
C SER A 128 45.61 -2.44 3.97
N GLN A 129 45.50 -1.12 3.73
CA GLN A 129 46.65 -0.27 3.43
C GLN A 129 47.67 -0.25 4.59
N ARG A 130 47.21 -0.19 5.83
CA ARG A 130 48.09 -0.24 7.01
C ARG A 130 48.75 -1.61 7.18
N THR A 131 48.03 -2.69 6.87
CA THR A 131 48.56 -4.05 6.92
C THR A 131 49.65 -4.24 5.86
N GLU A 132 49.43 -3.74 4.64
CA GLU A 132 50.44 -3.72 3.57
C GLU A 132 51.69 -2.93 3.97
N GLN A 133 51.52 -1.74 4.58
CA GLN A 133 52.65 -0.95 5.07
C GLN A 133 53.41 -1.65 6.20
N GLN A 134 52.70 -2.32 7.13
CA GLN A 134 53.34 -3.08 8.20
C GLN A 134 54.13 -4.28 7.67
N ALA A 135 53.60 -4.98 6.66
CA ALA A 135 54.31 -6.06 6.00
C ALA A 135 55.61 -5.57 5.35
N ALA A 136 55.56 -4.44 4.63
CA ALA A 136 56.75 -3.83 4.03
C ALA A 136 57.82 -3.46 5.08
N ASN A 137 57.42 -2.86 6.20
CA ASN A 137 58.35 -2.50 7.27
C ASN A 137 58.98 -3.75 7.94
N LEU A 138 58.23 -4.85 8.04
CA LEU A 138 58.75 -6.12 8.56
C LEU A 138 59.75 -6.75 7.59
N GLU A 139 59.51 -6.68 6.28
CA GLU A 139 60.47 -7.11 5.25
C GLU A 139 61.77 -6.31 5.33
N GLU A 140 61.69 -4.98 5.48
CA GLU A 140 62.87 -4.12 5.65
C GLU A 140 63.64 -4.45 6.93
N THR A 141 62.93 -4.71 8.03
CA THR A 141 63.54 -5.13 9.31
C THR A 141 64.23 -6.49 9.16
N ALA A 142 63.60 -7.46 8.49
CA ALA A 142 64.18 -8.77 8.25
C ALA A 142 65.45 -8.68 7.38
N ALA A 143 65.42 -7.88 6.31
CA ALA A 143 66.59 -7.63 5.45
C ALA A 143 67.75 -6.98 6.23
N SER A 144 67.44 -5.99 7.08
CA SER A 144 68.44 -5.35 7.95
C SER A 144 69.07 -6.35 8.94
N MET A 145 68.26 -7.26 9.50
CA MET A 145 68.74 -8.31 10.40
C MET A 145 69.62 -9.35 9.68
N GLU A 146 69.30 -9.70 8.42
CA GLU A 146 70.16 -10.56 7.59
C GLU A 146 71.52 -9.90 7.29
N GLU A 147 71.52 -8.61 6.94
CA GLU A 147 72.74 -7.85 6.68
C GLU A 147 73.62 -7.75 7.93
N LEU A 148 73.04 -7.44 9.09
CA LEU A 148 73.74 -7.43 10.37
C LEU A 148 74.33 -8.81 10.69
N THR A 149 73.56 -9.88 10.50
CA THR A 149 74.02 -11.25 10.75
C THR A 149 75.17 -11.63 9.82
N SER A 150 75.11 -11.23 8.55
CA SER A 150 76.19 -11.41 7.57
C SER A 150 77.46 -10.68 8.01
N THR A 151 77.33 -9.43 8.42
CA THR A 151 78.43 -8.59 8.89
C THR A 151 79.10 -9.17 10.14
N VAL A 152 78.32 -9.71 11.08
CA VAL A 152 78.84 -10.40 12.27
C VAL A 152 79.60 -11.66 11.88
N LYS A 153 79.07 -12.49 10.95
CA LYS A 153 79.79 -13.67 10.44
C LYS A 153 81.08 -13.34 9.71
N GLN A 154 81.14 -12.20 9.03
CA GLN A 154 82.33 -11.78 8.27
C GLN A 154 83.44 -11.23 9.19
N ASN A 155 83.10 -10.79 10.40
CA ASN A 155 84.03 -10.29 11.41
C ASN A 155 84.44 -11.32 12.48
N ALA A 156 83.87 -12.54 12.44
CA ALA A 156 84.21 -13.66 13.32
C ALA A 156 85.19 -14.62 12.63
#